data_AF-A0A660UKK3-F1
#
_entry.id   AF-A0A660UKK3-F1
#
_cell.length_a   1.000
_cell.length_b   1.000
_cell.length_c   1.000
_cell.angle_alpha   90.00
_cell.angle_beta   90.00
_cell.angle_gamma   90.00
#
_symmetry.space_group_name_H-M   'P 1'
#
loop_
_entity.id
_entity.type
_entity.pdbx_description
1 polymer ?
#
loop_
_entity_poly.entity_id
_entity_poly.type
_entity_poly.pdbx_seq_one_letter_code
_entity_poly.pdbx_strand_id
1 'polypeptide(L)'
;MLCQVCKERSATIHLTEIDNGQRSETHLCQQCARQQGLSIKSQIPLDELMNTLLSSQQEKTAQQGKPLSTDVSDHACPNCGMTLGRFAKSPLLGCTHDYTEFQAELLPLIEQ
;
A
#
# COMPACT_ATOMS: atom_id res chain seq x y z
N MET A 1 16.37 -13.36 -21.86
CA MET A 1 16.16 -12.63 -23.13
C MET A 1 16.90 -11.30 -23.05
N LEU A 2 17.64 -10.90 -24.09
CA LEU A 2 18.46 -9.67 -24.08
C LEU A 2 17.61 -8.41 -24.29
N CYS A 3 18.12 -7.28 -23.81
CA CYS A 3 17.56 -5.96 -24.06
C CYS A 3 17.59 -5.63 -25.55
N GLN A 4 16.47 -5.16 -26.09
CA GLN A 4 16.35 -4.85 -27.51
C GLN A 4 17.14 -3.60 -27.93
N VAL A 5 17.49 -2.72 -26.98
CA VAL A 5 18.26 -1.48 -27.25
C VAL A 5 19.76 -1.73 -27.24
N CYS A 6 20.32 -2.23 -26.13
CA CYS A 6 21.77 -2.42 -26.03
C CYS A 6 22.26 -3.81 -26.48
N LYS A 7 21.40 -4.82 -26.52
CA LYS A 7 21.74 -6.23 -26.83
C LYS A 7 22.84 -6.87 -25.97
N GLU A 8 23.28 -6.22 -24.91
CA GLU A 8 24.34 -6.70 -24.00
C GLU A 8 23.78 -7.26 -22.69
N ARG A 9 22.71 -6.64 -22.17
CA ARG A 9 22.15 -6.93 -20.83
C ARG A 9 20.84 -7.68 -20.96
N SER A 10 20.49 -8.50 -19.96
CA SER A 10 19.18 -9.13 -19.91
C SER A 10 18.08 -8.07 -19.82
N ALA A 11 16.99 -8.28 -20.55
CA ALA A 11 15.78 -7.49 -20.39
C ALA A 11 15.12 -7.85 -19.04
N THR A 12 14.73 -6.81 -18.31
CA THR A 12 14.06 -6.92 -17.00
C THR A 12 12.79 -6.08 -16.93
N ILE A 13 12.51 -5.31 -17.99
CA ILE A 13 11.37 -4.40 -18.10
C ILE A 13 10.63 -4.71 -19.39
N HIS A 14 9.31 -4.78 -19.26
CA HIS A 14 8.36 -4.93 -20.36
C HIS A 14 7.65 -3.58 -20.54
N LEU A 15 7.99 -2.88 -21.61
CA LEU A 15 7.33 -1.64 -22.00
C LEU A 15 6.19 -1.99 -22.97
N THR A 16 4.99 -1.51 -22.68
CA THR A 16 3.86 -1.54 -23.61
C THR A 16 3.46 -0.11 -23.93
N GLU A 17 3.51 0.26 -25.19
CA GLU A 17 3.04 1.55 -25.69
C GLU A 17 1.76 1.34 -26.50
N ILE A 18 0.83 2.29 -26.41
CA ILE A 18 -0.42 2.27 -27.15
C ILE A 18 -0.56 3.63 -27.83
N ASP A 19 -0.32 3.66 -29.14
CA ASP A 19 -0.47 4.84 -29.97
C ASP A 19 -1.53 4.60 -31.03
N ASN A 20 -2.54 5.47 -31.12
CA ASN A 20 -3.66 5.35 -32.07
C ASN A 20 -4.35 3.97 -32.07
N GLY A 21 -4.41 3.31 -30.91
CA GLY A 21 -5.00 1.97 -30.76
C GLY A 21 -4.08 0.81 -31.20
N GLN A 22 -2.87 1.10 -31.67
CA GLN A 22 -1.86 0.10 -31.96
C GLN A 22 -0.98 -0.12 -30.74
N ARG A 23 -0.90 -1.38 -30.30
CA ARG A 23 -0.09 -1.81 -29.16
C ARG A 23 1.28 -2.28 -29.64
N SER A 24 2.35 -1.71 -29.10
CA SER A 24 3.73 -2.17 -29.29
C SER A 24 4.34 -2.61 -27.97
N GLU A 25 5.14 -3.67 -27.99
CA GLU A 25 5.82 -4.20 -26.81
C GLU A 25 7.34 -4.18 -27.03
N THR A 26 8.09 -3.62 -26.07
CA THR A 26 9.54 -3.51 -26.11
C THR A 26 10.16 -4.05 -24.82
N HIS A 27 11.18 -4.90 -24.94
CA HIS A 27 11.88 -5.49 -23.80
C HIS A 27 13.21 -4.77 -23.53
N LEU A 28 13.31 -4.13 -22.36
CA LEU A 28 14.42 -3.25 -22.00
C LEU A 28 15.16 -3.75 -20.76
N CYS A 29 16.47 -3.47 -20.67
CA CYS A 29 17.19 -3.55 -19.40
C CYS A 29 16.95 -2.28 -18.57
N GLN A 30 17.20 -2.36 -17.26
CA GLN A 30 17.00 -1.24 -16.33
C GLN A 30 17.73 0.05 -16.73
N GLN A 31 18.95 -0.07 -17.24
CA GLN A 31 19.75 1.08 -17.65
C GLN A 31 19.16 1.77 -18.89
N CYS A 32 18.81 1.00 -19.94
CA CYS A 32 18.25 1.58 -21.16
C CYS A 32 16.87 2.19 -20.92
N ALA A 33 16.05 1.61 -20.03
CA ALA A 33 14.77 2.20 -19.68
C ALA A 33 14.93 3.55 -18.96
N ARG A 34 15.87 3.66 -18.00
CA ARG A 34 16.16 4.94 -17.33
C ARG A 34 16.65 6.02 -18.31
N GLN A 35 17.50 5.64 -19.28
CA GLN A 35 17.99 6.56 -20.31
C GLN A 35 16.87 7.08 -21.22
N GLN A 36 15.84 6.27 -21.49
CA GLN A 36 14.64 6.64 -22.23
C GLN A 36 13.68 7.53 -21.42
N GLY A 37 14.05 7.94 -20.20
CA GLY A 37 13.18 8.75 -19.34
C GLY A 37 12.03 7.96 -18.72
N LEU A 38 12.01 6.62 -18.87
CA LEU A 38 11.05 5.77 -18.17
C LEU A 38 11.41 5.80 -16.69
N SER A 39 10.73 6.67 -15.94
CA SER A 39 10.74 6.67 -14.48
C SER A 39 10.01 5.43 -14.00
N ILE A 40 10.73 4.32 -14.07
CA ILE A 40 10.38 3.11 -13.36
C ILE A 40 10.60 3.50 -11.91
N LYS A 41 9.50 3.83 -11.21
CA LYS A 41 9.48 3.71 -9.75
C LYS A 41 9.98 2.30 -9.52
N SER A 42 11.24 2.20 -9.08
CA SER A 42 11.94 0.95 -8.86
C SER A 42 10.93 0.00 -8.23
N GLN A 43 10.89 -1.25 -8.65
CA GLN A 43 10.16 -2.27 -7.92
C GLN A 43 10.73 -2.22 -6.51
N ILE A 44 10.08 -1.44 -5.64
CA ILE A 44 10.51 -1.26 -4.28
C ILE A 44 10.36 -2.67 -3.72
N PRO A 45 11.45 -3.30 -3.27
CA PRO A 45 11.37 -4.60 -2.62
C PRO A 45 10.21 -4.55 -1.64
N LEU A 46 9.39 -5.59 -1.58
CA LEU A 46 8.20 -5.58 -0.71
C LEU A 46 8.58 -5.19 0.73
N ASP A 47 9.77 -5.59 1.18
CA ASP A 47 10.37 -5.19 2.46
C ASP A 47 10.57 -3.68 2.60
N GLU A 48 11.06 -2.99 1.56
CA GLU A 48 11.27 -1.56 1.57
C GLU A 48 9.92 -0.80 1.46
N LEU A 49 8.93 -1.34 0.74
CA LEU A 49 7.55 -0.82 0.75
C LEU A 49 6.93 -0.93 2.14
N MET A 50 7.09 -2.07 2.81
CA MET A 50 6.64 -2.27 4.18
C MET A 50 7.31 -1.28 5.11
N ASN A 51 8.63 -1.15 5.05
CA ASN A 51 9.37 -0.21 5.89
C ASN A 51 8.93 1.25 5.67
N THR A 52 8.69 1.66 4.42
CA THR A 52 8.25 3.03 4.09
C THR A 52 6.80 3.27 4.55
N LEU A 53 5.92 2.28 4.43
CA LEU A 53 4.54 2.36 4.92
C LEU A 53 4.49 2.40 6.46
N LEU A 54 5.31 1.61 7.14
CA LEU A 54 5.44 1.63 8.60
C LEU A 54 6.00 2.98 9.08
N SER A 55 7.00 3.52 8.40
CA SER A 55 7.62 4.81 8.73
C SER A 55 6.69 6.00 8.45
N SER A 56 5.89 5.94 7.37
CA SER A 56 4.92 7.00 7.05
C SER A 56 3.71 7.08 8.00
N GLN A 57 3.51 6.06 8.85
CA GLN A 57 2.58 6.13 9.97
C GLN A 57 3.17 6.83 11.20
N GLN A 58 4.50 7.01 11.27
CA GLN A 58 5.17 7.61 12.41
C GLN A 58 5.30 9.15 12.30
N GLU A 59 5.21 9.72 11.09
CA GLU A 59 5.41 11.17 10.89
C GLU A 59 4.12 11.98 10.76
N LYS A 60 2.93 11.36 10.85
CA LYS A 60 1.64 12.08 10.84
C LYS A 60 0.99 12.25 12.21
N THR A 61 1.79 12.31 13.27
CA THR A 61 1.35 12.70 14.63
C THR A 61 2.19 13.84 15.19
N ALA A 62 2.47 14.84 14.38
CA ALA A 62 2.92 16.13 14.88
C ALA A 62 2.34 17.25 14.03
N GLN A 63 1.04 17.53 14.19
CA GLN A 63 0.50 18.89 14.23
C GLN A 63 -1.02 18.89 14.34
N GLN A 64 -1.46 19.45 15.47
CA GLN A 64 -2.67 20.27 15.67
C GLN A 64 -4.02 19.55 15.67
N GLY A 65 -4.60 19.49 16.87
CA GLY A 65 -6.05 19.39 17.04
C GLY A 65 -6.49 18.48 18.19
N LYS A 66 -6.27 18.92 19.44
CA LYS A 66 -7.08 18.62 20.63
C LYS A 66 -7.32 17.12 20.96
N PRO A 67 -6.67 16.53 21.97
CA PRO A 67 -7.00 15.18 22.39
C PRO A 67 -8.32 15.25 23.14
N LEU A 68 -9.39 14.74 22.53
CA LEU A 68 -10.48 14.19 23.31
C LEU A 68 -9.97 12.84 23.79
N SER A 69 -9.52 12.83 25.04
CA SER A 69 -9.12 11.64 25.76
C SER A 69 -10.29 10.67 25.81
N THR A 70 -10.21 9.59 25.06
CA THR A 70 -10.75 8.30 25.50
C THR A 70 -9.79 7.22 25.05
N ASP A 71 -9.31 6.54 26.08
CA ASP A 71 -8.32 5.48 26.14
C ASP A 71 -8.83 4.18 25.48
N VAL A 72 -9.21 4.23 24.20
CA VAL A 72 -9.80 3.08 23.46
C VAL A 72 -8.87 2.58 22.35
N SER A 73 -7.63 3.07 22.32
CA SER A 73 -6.68 2.83 21.23
C SER A 73 -6.03 1.44 21.29
N ASP A 74 -6.06 0.77 22.45
CA ASP A 74 -5.21 -0.39 22.72
C ASP A 74 -5.93 -1.74 22.71
N HIS A 75 -7.26 -1.79 22.60
CA HIS A 75 -7.96 -3.07 22.44
C HIS A 75 -7.87 -3.53 20.99
N ALA A 76 -6.90 -4.41 20.73
CA ALA A 76 -6.71 -5.07 19.45
C ALA A 76 -7.32 -6.47 19.47
N CYS A 77 -7.97 -6.86 18.38
CA CYS A 77 -8.50 -8.20 18.21
C CYS A 77 -7.37 -9.23 18.39
N PRO A 78 -7.52 -10.22 19.28
CA PRO A 78 -6.47 -11.21 19.53
C PRO A 78 -6.18 -12.12 18.33
N ASN A 79 -7.09 -12.18 17.35
CA ASN A 79 -6.97 -13.05 16.18
C ASN A 79 -6.30 -12.37 14.97
N CYS A 80 -6.61 -11.09 14.71
CA CYS A 80 -6.13 -10.38 13.51
C CYS A 80 -5.41 -9.06 13.81
N GLY A 81 -5.40 -8.60 15.06
CA GLY A 81 -4.78 -7.35 15.49
C GLY A 81 -5.53 -6.09 15.04
N MET A 82 -6.79 -6.21 14.56
CA MET A 82 -7.62 -5.06 14.21
C MET A 82 -7.96 -4.24 15.47
N THR A 83 -8.00 -2.91 15.37
CA THR A 83 -8.39 -2.02 16.47
C THR A 83 -9.54 -1.12 16.03
N LEU A 84 -10.32 -0.62 17.00
CA LEU A 84 -11.40 0.35 16.73
C LEU A 84 -10.89 1.63 16.04
N GLY A 85 -9.70 2.10 16.42
CA GLY A 85 -9.07 3.25 15.76
C GLY A 85 -8.74 3.00 14.28
N ARG A 86 -8.47 1.75 13.88
CA ARG A 86 -8.27 1.36 12.48
C ARG A 86 -9.60 1.22 11.74
N PHE A 87 -10.62 0.66 12.40
CA PHE A 87 -11.99 0.58 11.86
C PHE A 87 -12.59 1.97 11.58
N ALA A 88 -12.38 2.95 12.46
CA ALA A 88 -12.84 4.33 12.26
C ALA A 88 -12.25 4.99 10.99
N LYS A 89 -11.06 4.55 10.54
CA LYS A 89 -10.39 5.04 9.33
C LYS A 89 -10.68 4.19 8.10
N SER A 90 -11.15 2.95 8.28
CA SER A 90 -11.49 2.01 7.22
C SER A 90 -12.66 1.14 7.69
N PRO A 91 -13.87 1.28 7.12
CA PRO A 91 -15.10 0.67 7.65
C PRO A 91 -15.19 -0.85 7.43
N LEU A 92 -14.06 -1.52 7.24
CA LEU A 92 -13.95 -2.96 7.05
C LEU A 92 -13.33 -3.58 8.31
N LEU A 93 -13.99 -4.60 8.83
CA LEU A 93 -13.44 -5.44 9.89
C LEU A 93 -12.42 -6.42 9.30
N GLY A 94 -11.43 -6.81 10.12
CA GLY A 94 -10.29 -7.62 9.71
C GLY A 94 -10.57 -9.11 9.73
N CYS A 95 -11.35 -9.59 10.69
CA CYS A 95 -11.80 -10.98 10.74
C CYS A 95 -13.18 -11.13 11.39
N THR A 96 -13.73 -12.34 11.38
CA THR A 96 -15.04 -12.63 11.97
C THR A 96 -15.09 -12.42 13.48
N HIS A 97 -13.96 -12.57 14.17
CA HIS A 97 -13.88 -12.38 15.63
C HIS A 97 -14.06 -10.91 16.04
N ASP A 98 -13.79 -9.97 15.13
CA ASP A 98 -13.90 -8.53 15.39
C ASP A 98 -15.35 -8.10 15.69
N TYR A 99 -16.35 -8.83 15.16
CA TYR A 99 -17.76 -8.58 15.47
C TYR A 99 -18.13 -8.91 16.91
N THR A 100 -17.46 -9.90 17.52
CA THR A 100 -17.65 -10.27 18.92
C THR A 100 -16.81 -9.36 19.82
N GLU A 101 -15.57 -9.11 19.41
CA GLU A 101 -14.61 -8.32 20.19
C GLU A 101 -15.05 -6.85 20.34
N PHE A 102 -15.58 -6.25 19.26
CA PHE A 102 -16.02 -4.85 19.24
C PHE A 102 -17.54 -4.71 19.28
N GLN A 103 -18.24 -5.73 19.80
CA GLN A 103 -19.68 -5.81 19.76
C GLN A 103 -20.36 -4.60 20.41
N ALA A 104 -19.86 -4.15 21.56
CA ALA A 104 -20.45 -3.05 22.32
C ALA A 104 -20.39 -1.71 21.57
N GLU A 105 -19.32 -1.49 20.81
CA GLU A 105 -19.12 -0.28 20.01
C GLU A 105 -19.78 -0.36 18.63
N LEU A 106 -19.89 -1.56 18.05
CA LEU A 106 -20.51 -1.79 16.75
C LEU A 106 -22.05 -1.76 16.79
N LEU A 107 -22.67 -2.30 17.84
CA LEU A 107 -24.13 -2.33 18.03
C LEU A 107 -24.82 -0.98 17.77
N PRO A 108 -24.44 0.14 18.42
CA PRO A 108 -25.09 1.44 18.22
C PRO A 108 -24.84 2.07 16.84
N LEU A 109 -23.88 1.54 16.06
CA LEU A 109 -23.60 1.99 14.69
C LEU A 109 -24.40 1.21 13.65
N ILE A 110 -24.75 -0.04 13.94
CA ILE A 110 -25.47 -0.95 13.02
C ILE A 110 -26.99 -0.79 13.17
N GLU A 111 -27.50 -0.46 14.36
CA GLU A 111 -28.95 -0.32 14.63
C GLU A 111 -29.53 1.08 14.33
N GLN A 112 -28.85 1.91 13.52
CA GLN A 112 -29.36 3.22 13.06
C GLN A 112 -30.27 3.10 11.84
#